data_AF-A0A2E4W755-F1
#
_entry.id   AF-A0A2E4W755-F1
#
_cell.length_a   1.000
_cell.length_b   1.000
_cell.length_c   1.000
_cell.angle_alpha   90.00
_cell.angle_beta   90.00
_cell.angle_gamma   90.00
#
_symmetry.space_group_name_H-M   'P 1'
#
loop_
_entity.id
_entity.type
_entity.pdbx_description
1 polymer ?
#
loop_
_entity_poly.entity_id
_entity_poly.type
_entity_poly.pdbx_seq_one_letter_code
_entity_poly.pdbx_strand_id
1 'polypeptide(L)'
;MQKKFNNEEELAAYFQNYLESKGFDCYPEVVFDIFSGRPDIVAVKNNKIYVFECKMNFGLNVVTQTFRWFNRYKPSYGFPDYIYAVTPYKKSASRRNELLDSVMKQNGIGHIMVGDPRVGRAKMFDGSTHFYEKDIHSVLDAKPQRKGQEYGKVLIEQLYDDMKDANAGTTGTEIMTPFKRTMNRVKEIMQDGVARTPKDMLPLIEKIGGHHYSSNSSFYSQVRKLYHLADLKVVQKDGKIHYERRT
;
A
#
# COMPACT_ATOMS: atom_id res chain seq x y z
N MET A 1 11.81 24.63 19.46
CA MET A 1 10.51 24.00 19.18
C MET A 1 10.78 22.57 18.70
N GLN A 2 10.34 21.54 19.42
CA GLN A 2 10.54 20.14 19.02
C GLN A 2 9.72 19.89 17.74
N LYS A 3 10.39 19.62 16.61
CA LYS A 3 9.70 19.31 15.35
C LYS A 3 9.09 17.92 15.48
N LYS A 4 7.77 17.85 15.40
CA LYS A 4 6.98 16.61 15.35
C LYS A 4 6.71 16.27 13.87
N PHE A 5 6.26 15.04 13.59
CA PHE A 5 5.74 14.64 12.28
C PHE A 5 4.83 15.74 11.76
N ASN A 6 5.10 16.22 10.55
CA ASN A 6 4.35 17.35 9.99
C ASN A 6 3.02 16.87 9.40
N ASN A 7 2.98 15.64 8.89
CA ASN A 7 1.84 15.04 8.22
C ASN A 7 1.83 13.51 8.39
N GLU A 8 0.77 12.87 7.88
CA GLU A 8 0.56 11.42 7.95
C GLU A 8 1.56 10.65 7.06
N GLU A 9 1.95 11.25 5.94
CA GLU A 9 2.94 10.71 5.00
C GLU A 9 4.32 10.52 5.66
N GLU A 10 4.83 11.54 6.37
CA GLU A 10 6.10 11.44 7.11
C GLU A 10 6.05 10.33 8.18
N LEU A 11 4.91 10.20 8.87
CA LEU A 11 4.70 9.17 9.88
C LEU A 11 4.68 7.77 9.24
N ALA A 12 3.89 7.61 8.18
CA ALA A 12 3.71 6.34 7.48
C ALA A 12 5.04 5.89 6.84
N ALA A 13 5.74 6.79 6.15
CA ALA A 13 7.05 6.50 5.57
C ALA A 13 8.09 6.10 6.63
N TYR A 14 8.17 6.85 7.75
CA TYR A 14 9.08 6.47 8.85
C TYR A 14 8.74 5.10 9.43
N PHE A 15 7.44 4.82 9.65
CA PHE A 15 6.99 3.55 10.20
C PHE A 15 7.17 2.38 9.23
N GLN A 16 6.96 2.59 7.93
CA GLN A 16 7.25 1.61 6.88
C GLN A 16 8.73 1.21 6.91
N ASN A 17 9.64 2.18 6.88
CA ASN A 17 11.07 1.88 6.92
C ASN A 17 11.46 1.11 8.20
N TYR A 18 10.81 1.40 9.33
CA TYR A 18 10.97 0.61 10.56
C TYR A 18 10.51 -0.84 10.34
N LEU A 19 9.33 -1.07 9.77
CA LEU A 19 8.83 -2.43 9.47
C LEU A 19 9.80 -3.18 8.54
N GLU A 20 10.26 -2.55 7.46
CA GLU A 20 11.23 -3.12 6.52
C GLU A 20 12.54 -3.49 7.22
N SER A 21 13.05 -2.63 8.12
CA SER A 21 14.23 -2.94 8.95
C SER A 21 14.03 -4.15 9.86
N LYS A 22 12.77 -4.52 10.14
CA LYS A 22 12.39 -5.72 10.90
C LYS A 22 12.09 -6.91 9.98
N GLY A 23 12.40 -6.82 8.69
CA GLY A 23 12.22 -7.90 7.72
C GLY A 23 10.76 -8.13 7.32
N PHE A 24 9.96 -7.07 7.29
CA PHE A 24 8.65 -7.11 6.63
C PHE A 24 8.80 -6.69 5.17
N ASP A 25 7.99 -7.29 4.30
CA ASP A 25 7.72 -6.75 2.96
C ASP A 25 6.57 -5.75 3.06
N CYS A 26 6.83 -4.48 2.80
CA CYS A 26 5.84 -3.41 2.90
C CYS A 26 5.30 -3.00 1.53
N TYR A 27 3.99 -2.78 1.48
CA TYR A 27 3.22 -2.39 0.31
C TYR A 27 2.34 -1.20 0.70
N PRO A 28 2.76 0.02 0.41
CA PRO A 28 2.00 1.22 0.75
C PRO A 28 0.81 1.45 -0.19
N GLU A 29 -0.26 2.04 0.34
CA GLU A 29 -1.43 2.51 -0.45
C GLU A 29 -2.08 1.44 -1.35
N VAL A 30 -2.07 0.18 -0.92
CA VAL A 30 -2.58 -0.96 -1.71
C VAL A 30 -4.08 -0.85 -1.92
N VAL A 31 -4.51 -1.01 -3.17
CA VAL A 31 -5.92 -1.19 -3.53
C VAL A 31 -6.16 -2.66 -3.82
N PHE A 32 -7.00 -3.29 -3.01
CA PHE A 32 -7.45 -4.66 -3.23
C PHE A 32 -8.68 -4.67 -4.16
N ASP A 33 -8.80 -5.66 -5.05
CA ASP A 33 -9.86 -5.70 -6.07
C ASP A 33 -11.27 -5.89 -5.48
N ILE A 34 -11.32 -6.39 -4.25
CA ILE A 34 -12.52 -6.87 -3.55
C ILE A 34 -13.02 -5.94 -2.44
N PHE A 35 -12.27 -4.86 -2.17
CA PHE A 35 -12.58 -3.94 -1.09
C PHE A 35 -12.20 -2.51 -1.48
N SER A 36 -13.13 -1.56 -1.35
CA SER A 36 -12.93 -0.17 -1.76
C SER A 36 -12.11 0.67 -0.79
N GLY A 37 -11.59 0.08 0.28
CA GLY A 37 -10.65 0.75 1.17
C GLY A 37 -9.20 0.53 0.77
N ARG A 38 -8.36 1.42 1.27
CA ARG A 38 -6.95 1.50 0.96
C ARG A 38 -6.22 1.77 2.27
N PRO A 39 -5.42 0.83 2.79
CA PRO A 39 -4.69 1.06 4.02
C PRO A 39 -3.45 1.90 3.69
N ASP A 40 -2.96 2.65 4.67
CA ASP A 40 -1.72 3.40 4.47
C ASP A 40 -0.55 2.44 4.20
N ILE A 41 -0.47 1.32 4.95
CA ILE A 41 0.55 0.28 4.77
C ILE A 41 -0.07 -1.12 4.93
N VAL A 42 0.18 -1.99 3.95
CA VAL A 42 0.10 -3.44 4.10
C VAL A 42 1.50 -3.99 4.31
N ALA A 43 1.71 -4.89 5.25
CA ALA A 43 2.99 -5.57 5.40
C ALA A 43 2.82 -7.08 5.48
N VAL A 44 3.78 -7.81 4.94
CA VAL A 44 3.83 -9.27 5.00
C VAL A 44 5.08 -9.73 5.73
N LYS A 45 4.93 -10.68 6.65
CA LYS A 45 6.05 -11.36 7.30
C LYS A 45 5.64 -12.76 7.71
N ASN A 46 6.47 -13.76 7.45
CA ASN A 46 6.20 -15.16 7.80
C ASN A 46 4.81 -15.64 7.29
N ASN A 47 4.44 -15.25 6.07
CA ASN A 47 3.14 -15.54 5.46
C ASN A 47 1.93 -15.05 6.28
N LYS A 48 2.12 -13.94 7.02
CA LYS A 48 1.08 -13.22 7.76
C LYS A 48 0.95 -11.83 7.21
N ILE A 49 -0.29 -11.38 7.06
CA ILE A 49 -0.60 -10.06 6.52
C ILE A 49 -1.03 -9.11 7.65
N TYR A 50 -0.42 -7.93 7.64
CA TYR A 50 -0.61 -6.87 8.60
C TYR A 50 -1.14 -5.64 7.88
N VAL A 51 -2.16 -5.00 8.44
CA VAL A 51 -2.71 -3.75 7.94
C VAL A 51 -2.48 -2.66 8.98
N PHE A 52 -1.93 -1.53 8.55
CA PHE A 52 -1.66 -0.37 9.40
C PHE A 52 -2.37 0.86 8.84
N GLU A 53 -3.12 1.54 9.71
CA GLU A 53 -3.75 2.84 9.45
C GLU A 53 -3.04 3.91 10.27
N CYS A 54 -2.44 4.89 9.60
CA CYS A 54 -1.63 5.96 10.16
C CYS A 54 -2.46 7.24 10.31
N LYS A 55 -2.44 7.84 11.51
CA LYS A 55 -3.13 9.11 11.75
C LYS A 55 -2.33 10.01 12.67
N MET A 56 -2.34 11.32 12.40
CA MET A 56 -1.69 12.30 13.29
C MET A 56 -2.30 12.38 14.69
N ASN A 57 -3.53 11.87 14.84
CA ASN A 57 -4.27 11.88 16.10
C ASN A 57 -4.98 10.54 16.31
N PHE A 58 -4.86 9.99 17.51
CA PHE A 58 -5.69 8.89 17.95
C PHE A 58 -7.10 9.38 18.26
N GLY A 59 -8.10 8.78 17.63
CA GLY A 59 -9.50 9.19 17.76
C GLY A 59 -10.43 8.34 16.90
N LEU A 60 -11.72 8.69 16.88
CA LEU A 60 -12.75 7.92 16.17
C LEU A 60 -12.45 7.71 14.68
N ASN A 61 -11.73 8.61 14.02
CA ASN A 61 -11.40 8.50 12.60
C ASN A 61 -10.53 7.26 12.32
N VAL A 62 -9.35 7.16 12.95
CA VAL A 62 -8.45 6.00 12.75
C VAL A 62 -9.07 4.71 13.26
N VAL A 63 -9.84 4.76 14.36
CA VAL A 63 -10.59 3.60 14.85
C VAL A 63 -11.58 3.16 13.78
N THR A 64 -12.42 4.04 13.25
CA THR A 64 -13.39 3.69 12.21
C THR A 64 -12.71 3.11 10.97
N GLN A 65 -11.58 3.67 10.52
CA GLN A 65 -10.80 3.13 9.40
C GLN A 65 -10.30 1.71 9.68
N THR A 66 -9.69 1.46 10.84
CA THR A 66 -9.25 0.10 11.22
C THR A 66 -10.41 -0.91 11.24
N PHE A 67 -11.60 -0.50 11.68
CA PHE A 67 -12.78 -1.37 11.70
C PHE A 67 -13.29 -1.76 10.31
N ARG A 68 -13.00 -0.98 9.27
CA ARG A 68 -13.44 -1.32 7.90
C ARG A 68 -12.77 -2.59 7.37
N TRP A 69 -11.60 -2.94 7.89
CA TRP A 69 -10.89 -4.17 7.56
C TRP A 69 -11.52 -5.42 8.16
N PHE A 70 -12.50 -5.27 9.04
CA PHE A 70 -13.36 -6.38 9.46
C PHE A 70 -14.42 -6.63 8.38
N ASN A 71 -14.01 -7.19 7.24
CA ASN A 71 -14.97 -7.62 6.21
C ASN A 71 -15.73 -8.87 6.70
N ARG A 72 -16.79 -8.65 7.48
CA ARG A 72 -17.59 -9.73 8.09
C ARG A 72 -18.52 -10.41 7.08
N TYR A 73 -18.83 -9.74 5.97
CA TYR A 73 -19.92 -10.13 5.08
C TYR A 73 -19.50 -11.01 3.92
N LYS A 74 -18.23 -10.97 3.49
CA LYS A 74 -17.73 -11.80 2.38
C LYS A 74 -16.33 -12.35 2.68
N PRO A 75 -16.22 -13.50 3.37
CA PRO A 75 -14.94 -14.10 3.75
C PRO A 75 -14.02 -14.39 2.56
N SER A 76 -14.59 -14.71 1.39
CA SER A 76 -13.85 -14.91 0.14
C SER A 76 -13.08 -13.67 -0.33
N TYR A 77 -13.34 -12.50 0.27
CA TYR A 77 -12.65 -11.24 -0.06
C TYR A 77 -11.37 -11.03 0.76
N GLY A 78 -10.90 -12.03 1.47
CA GLY A 78 -9.70 -11.88 2.28
C GLY A 78 -9.95 -11.18 3.61
N PHE A 79 -9.06 -11.44 4.57
CA PHE A 79 -9.12 -10.83 5.89
C PHE A 79 -7.71 -10.68 6.46
N PRO A 80 -7.30 -9.52 7.01
CA PRO A 80 -5.95 -9.38 7.55
C PRO A 80 -5.70 -10.25 8.78
N ASP A 81 -4.50 -10.80 8.98
CA ASP A 81 -4.16 -11.51 10.22
C ASP A 81 -4.09 -10.54 11.40
N TYR A 82 -3.57 -9.34 11.18
CA TYR A 82 -3.42 -8.31 12.20
C TYR A 82 -3.77 -6.92 11.65
N ILE A 83 -4.39 -6.09 12.50
CA ILE A 83 -4.81 -4.74 12.17
C ILE A 83 -4.29 -3.81 13.27
N TYR A 84 -3.68 -2.70 12.88
CA TYR A 84 -3.10 -1.72 13.78
C TYR A 84 -3.51 -0.30 13.41
N ALA A 85 -3.76 0.53 14.42
CA ALA A 85 -3.67 1.98 14.28
C ALA A 85 -2.25 2.44 14.64
N VAL A 86 -1.71 3.40 13.90
CA VAL A 86 -0.38 3.98 14.12
C VAL A 86 -0.53 5.49 14.28
N THR A 87 0.03 6.05 15.35
CA THR A 87 -0.09 7.49 15.64
C THR A 87 1.20 8.05 16.23
N PRO A 88 1.48 9.36 16.16
CA PRO A 88 2.63 9.95 16.79
C PRO A 88 2.58 9.87 18.32
N TYR A 89 3.73 9.66 18.95
CA TYR A 89 3.88 9.78 20.39
C TYR A 89 3.68 11.24 20.84
N LYS A 90 2.83 11.45 21.86
CA LYS A 90 2.59 12.77 22.46
C LYS A 90 2.87 12.72 23.95
N LYS A 91 3.94 13.42 24.40
CA LYS A 91 4.28 13.58 25.83
C LYS A 91 3.12 14.13 26.67
N SER A 92 2.27 14.97 26.09
CA SER A 92 1.09 15.55 26.74
C SER A 92 -0.19 14.77 26.47
N ALA A 93 -0.13 13.45 26.25
CA ALA A 93 -1.31 12.58 26.20
C ALA A 93 -1.98 12.48 27.57
N SER A 94 -2.38 13.63 28.13
CA SER A 94 -3.21 13.73 29.31
C SER A 94 -4.60 13.23 28.91
N ARG A 95 -4.89 12.00 29.35
CA ARG A 95 -6.01 11.11 29.02
C ARG A 95 -5.87 10.37 27.69
N ARG A 96 -5.32 9.16 27.78
CA ARG A 96 -5.62 8.08 26.84
C ARG A 96 -7.14 7.99 26.69
N ASN A 97 -7.61 7.78 25.46
CA ASN A 97 -9.03 7.58 25.23
C ASN A 97 -9.37 6.12 25.57
N GLU A 98 -9.49 5.84 26.87
CA GLU A 98 -9.68 4.49 27.41
C GLU A 98 -10.89 3.77 26.79
N LEU A 99 -11.92 4.53 26.39
CA LEU A 99 -13.07 3.98 25.68
C LEU A 99 -12.65 3.42 24.31
N LEU A 100 -11.93 4.20 23.51
CA LEU A 100 -11.45 3.74 22.20
C LEU A 100 -10.43 2.61 22.33
N ASP A 101 -9.53 2.69 23.32
CA ASP A 101 -8.57 1.62 23.61
C ASP A 101 -9.31 0.31 23.97
N SER A 102 -10.37 0.40 24.78
CA SER A 102 -11.21 -0.74 25.14
C SER A 102 -11.91 -1.33 23.91
N VAL A 103 -12.49 -0.49 23.05
CA VAL A 103 -13.12 -0.92 21.79
C VAL A 103 -12.13 -1.64 20.87
N MET A 104 -10.93 -1.09 20.69
CA MET A 104 -9.88 -1.72 19.88
C MET A 104 -9.41 -3.04 20.48
N LYS A 105 -9.13 -3.07 21.79
CA LYS A 105 -8.70 -4.26 22.52
C LYS A 105 -9.73 -5.39 22.44
N GLN A 106 -11.01 -5.08 22.60
CA GLN A 106 -12.10 -6.06 22.48
C GLN A 106 -12.18 -6.68 21.08
N ASN A 107 -11.80 -5.94 20.05
CA ASN A 107 -11.80 -6.40 18.66
C ASN A 107 -10.42 -6.90 18.18
N GLY A 108 -9.43 -6.97 19.08
CA GLY A 108 -8.09 -7.45 18.76
C GLY A 108 -7.30 -6.53 17.81
N ILE A 109 -7.65 -5.25 17.76
CA ILE A 109 -6.92 -4.24 16.98
C ILE A 109 -5.82 -3.66 17.85
N GLY A 110 -4.60 -3.60 17.32
CA GLY A 110 -3.45 -3.02 18.01
C GLY A 110 -3.37 -1.50 17.83
N HIS A 111 -2.60 -0.86 18.70
CA HIS A 111 -2.31 0.57 18.64
C HIS A 111 -0.83 0.79 18.93
N ILE A 112 -0.14 1.42 17.98
CA ILE A 112 1.28 1.75 18.07
C ILE A 112 1.44 3.27 18.10
N MET A 113 2.27 3.74 19.02
CA MET A 113 2.72 5.13 19.07
C MET A 113 4.17 5.26 18.61
N VAL A 114 4.42 6.20 17.71
CA VAL A 114 5.72 6.41 17.06
C VAL A 114 6.32 7.74 17.51
N GLY A 115 7.46 7.69 18.19
CA GLY A 115 8.28 8.85 18.54
C GLY A 115 8.86 9.50 17.29
N ASP A 116 8.86 10.84 17.27
CA ASP A 116 9.55 11.56 16.19
C ASP A 116 11.07 11.53 16.46
N PRO A 117 11.87 10.96 15.54
CA PRO A 117 13.32 10.85 15.72
C PRO A 117 14.01 12.21 15.85
N ARG A 118 13.43 13.28 15.29
CA ARG A 118 13.94 14.68 15.36
C ARG A 118 13.81 15.29 16.75
N VAL A 119 13.08 14.64 17.65
CA VAL A 119 12.78 15.12 19.01
C VAL A 119 13.77 14.57 20.06
N GLY A 120 14.63 13.62 19.69
CA GLY A 120 15.67 13.02 20.54
C GLY A 120 17.04 13.70 20.47
N ARG A 121 17.94 13.40 21.43
CA ARG A 121 19.34 13.89 21.46
C ARG A 121 20.24 13.33 20.34
N ALA A 122 19.74 12.41 19.51
CA ALA A 122 20.45 11.92 18.34
C ALA A 122 20.26 12.93 17.20
N LYS A 123 21.02 14.03 17.24
CA LYS A 123 21.20 14.85 16.05
C LYS A 123 21.84 13.97 14.98
N MET A 124 21.13 13.78 13.88
CA MET A 124 21.65 13.17 12.66
C MET A 124 22.95 13.88 12.26
N PHE A 125 24.07 13.17 12.31
CA PHE A 125 25.38 13.74 11.97
C PHE A 125 25.80 13.42 10.52
N ASP A 126 25.07 12.54 9.83
CA ASP A 126 25.47 12.01 8.51
C ASP A 126 24.34 11.95 7.46
N GLY A 127 23.13 12.41 7.79
CA GLY A 127 21.98 12.35 6.88
C GLY A 127 21.28 10.99 6.79
N SER A 128 21.68 9.99 7.57
CA SER A 128 21.04 8.66 7.58
C SER A 128 19.94 8.53 8.65
N THR A 129 18.79 7.96 8.26
CA THR A 129 17.66 7.69 9.16
C THR A 129 17.97 6.48 10.04
N HIS A 130 18.33 6.72 11.30
CA HIS A 130 18.50 5.66 12.30
C HIS A 130 17.19 5.41 13.05
N PHE A 131 16.71 4.16 13.03
CA PHE A 131 15.55 3.73 13.80
C PHE A 131 15.99 3.31 15.20
N TYR A 132 15.39 3.90 16.24
CA TYR A 132 15.57 3.40 17.60
C TYR A 132 14.31 2.67 18.03
N GLU A 133 14.44 1.42 18.49
CA GLU A 133 13.30 0.65 19.02
C GLU A 133 12.55 1.40 20.13
N LYS A 134 13.26 2.22 20.89
CA LYS A 134 12.68 3.09 21.94
C LYS A 134 11.65 4.09 21.41
N ASP A 135 11.63 4.35 20.10
CA ASP A 135 10.68 5.28 19.47
C ASP A 135 9.40 4.54 19.04
N ILE A 136 9.34 3.21 19.12
CA ILE A 136 8.15 2.43 18.77
C ILE A 136 7.52 1.89 20.06
N HIS A 137 6.36 2.42 20.42
CA HIS A 137 5.65 2.06 21.64
C HIS A 137 4.37 1.31 21.31
N SER A 138 4.31 0.01 21.57
CA SER A 138 3.05 -0.74 21.54
C SER A 138 2.19 -0.30 22.73
N VAL A 139 1.05 0.33 22.45
CA VAL A 139 0.05 0.70 23.46
C VAL A 139 -0.91 -0.46 23.67
N LEU A 140 -1.32 -1.09 22.56
CA LEU A 140 -2.17 -2.27 22.51
C LEU A 140 -1.59 -3.24 21.49
N ASP A 141 -1.37 -4.49 21.90
CA ASP A 141 -0.98 -5.54 20.97
C ASP A 141 -2.21 -6.04 20.20
N ALA A 142 -2.09 -6.13 18.87
CA ALA A 142 -3.13 -6.74 18.07
C ALA A 142 -3.21 -8.24 18.37
N LYS A 143 -4.43 -8.80 18.28
CA LYS A 143 -4.64 -10.24 18.36
C LYS A 143 -4.79 -10.81 16.95
N PRO A 144 -4.32 -12.04 16.70
CA PRO A 144 -4.58 -12.72 15.45
C PRO A 144 -6.09 -12.77 15.19
N GLN A 145 -6.48 -12.32 14.02
CA GLN A 145 -7.87 -12.34 13.61
C GLN A 145 -8.25 -13.75 13.17
N ARG A 146 -9.32 -14.33 13.74
CA ARG A 146 -9.71 -15.73 13.50
C ARG A 146 -9.85 -16.07 12.01
N LYS A 147 -10.45 -15.17 11.24
CA LYS A 147 -10.63 -15.32 9.79
C LYS A 147 -9.36 -14.96 9.00
N GLY A 148 -8.44 -14.18 9.58
CA GLY A 148 -7.19 -13.81 8.94
C GLY A 148 -6.32 -15.02 8.62
N GLN A 149 -6.29 -16.03 9.49
CA GLN A 149 -5.53 -17.25 9.24
C GLN A 149 -6.04 -18.06 8.03
N GLU A 150 -7.34 -17.98 7.74
CA GLU A 150 -7.98 -18.71 6.65
C GLU A 150 -7.94 -17.93 5.33
N TYR A 151 -8.16 -16.62 5.41
CA TYR A 151 -8.39 -15.75 4.25
C TYR A 151 -7.28 -14.73 3.99
N GLY A 152 -6.27 -14.62 4.85
CA GLY A 152 -5.14 -13.70 4.67
C GLY A 152 -4.35 -13.97 3.39
N LYS A 153 -4.24 -15.24 3.00
CA LYS A 153 -3.62 -15.65 1.73
C LYS A 153 -4.25 -15.01 0.49
N VAL A 154 -5.57 -14.77 0.51
CA VAL A 154 -6.29 -14.14 -0.60
C VAL A 154 -5.81 -12.70 -0.79
N LEU A 155 -5.50 -12.00 0.30
CA LEU A 155 -4.94 -10.65 0.24
C LEU A 155 -3.47 -10.68 -0.20
N ILE A 156 -2.68 -11.64 0.31
CA ILE A 156 -1.27 -11.81 -0.09
C ILE A 156 -1.14 -12.08 -1.60
N GLU A 157 -2.01 -12.91 -2.18
CA GLU A 157 -2.04 -13.19 -3.63
C GLU A 157 -2.34 -11.96 -4.50
N GLN A 158 -2.89 -10.89 -3.92
CA GLN A 158 -3.13 -9.62 -4.60
C GLN A 158 -1.99 -8.61 -4.40
N LEU A 159 -0.97 -8.94 -3.63
CA LEU A 159 0.22 -8.10 -3.47
C LEU A 159 1.23 -8.44 -4.55
N TYR A 160 1.80 -7.40 -5.13
CA TYR A 160 2.76 -7.52 -6.21
C TYR A 160 3.91 -6.57 -5.96
N ASP A 161 5.11 -6.92 -6.41
CA ASP A 161 6.32 -6.14 -6.10
C ASP A 161 6.26 -4.70 -6.64
N ASP A 162 5.55 -4.48 -7.75
CA ASP A 162 5.32 -3.13 -8.30
C ASP A 162 4.50 -2.22 -7.38
N MET A 163 3.80 -2.77 -6.39
CA MET A 163 3.09 -1.98 -5.37
C MET A 163 4.03 -1.42 -4.29
N LYS A 164 5.28 -1.90 -4.18
CA LYS A 164 6.26 -1.39 -3.22
C LYS A 164 6.79 0.00 -3.61
N ASP A 165 6.65 0.39 -4.87
CA ASP A 165 7.15 1.66 -5.44
C ASP A 165 6.29 2.89 -5.07
N ALA A 166 5.16 2.70 -4.38
CA ALA A 166 4.31 3.81 -3.94
C ALA A 166 4.88 4.48 -2.67
N ASN A 167 4.53 5.74 -2.44
CA ASN A 167 4.86 6.46 -1.20
C ASN A 167 3.68 6.34 -0.22
N ALA A 168 3.94 5.86 1.01
CA ALA A 168 2.92 5.68 2.05
C ALA A 168 2.32 7.02 2.53
N GLY A 169 1.00 7.10 2.68
CA GLY A 169 0.30 8.29 3.18
C GLY A 169 0.12 9.41 2.15
N THR A 170 0.38 9.15 0.86
CA THR A 170 0.22 10.14 -0.21
C THR A 170 -1.25 10.29 -0.65
N THR A 171 -1.65 11.53 -0.91
CA THR A 171 -2.91 11.85 -1.59
C THR A 171 -2.60 12.26 -3.03
N GLY A 172 -3.18 11.60 -4.05
CA GLY A 172 -3.07 12.04 -5.45
C GLY A 172 -2.54 11.01 -6.45
N THR A 173 -1.81 11.47 -7.47
CA THR A 173 -1.44 10.73 -8.69
C THR A 173 -0.24 9.77 -8.56
N GLU A 174 0.45 9.78 -7.43
CA GLU A 174 1.63 8.92 -7.21
C GLU A 174 1.27 7.48 -6.80
N ILE A 175 -0.02 7.18 -6.62
CA ILE A 175 -0.52 5.87 -6.20
C ILE A 175 -0.31 4.81 -7.30
N MET A 176 0.05 3.59 -6.88
CA MET A 176 0.08 2.42 -7.76
C MET A 176 -1.32 1.81 -7.92
N THR A 177 -2.11 2.38 -8.84
CA THR A 177 -3.46 1.86 -9.15
C THR A 177 -3.40 0.65 -10.09
N PRO A 178 -4.41 -0.25 -10.10
CA PRO A 178 -4.48 -1.35 -11.08
C PRO A 178 -4.32 -0.88 -12.54
N PHE A 179 -4.81 0.33 -12.84
CA PHE A 179 -4.58 1.00 -14.12
C PHE A 179 -3.11 1.32 -14.38
N LYS A 180 -2.44 2.01 -13.44
CA LYS A 180 -1.01 2.37 -13.54
C LYS A 180 -0.13 1.12 -13.70
N ARG A 181 -0.45 0.04 -12.98
CA ARG A 181 0.22 -1.26 -13.10
C ARG A 181 0.09 -1.86 -14.50
N THR A 182 -1.13 -1.84 -15.04
CA THR A 182 -1.37 -2.29 -16.43
C THR A 182 -0.57 -1.46 -17.43
N MET A 183 -0.49 -0.13 -17.24
CA MET A 183 0.31 0.73 -18.12
C MET A 183 1.81 0.51 -17.95
N ASN A 184 2.31 0.24 -16.75
CA ASN A 184 3.72 -0.09 -16.50
C ASN A 184 4.12 -1.40 -17.19
N ARG A 185 3.28 -2.44 -17.13
CA ARG A 185 3.48 -3.69 -17.87
C ARG A 185 3.52 -3.48 -19.39
N VAL A 186 2.61 -2.63 -19.90
CA VAL A 186 2.65 -2.22 -21.31
C VAL A 186 3.99 -1.54 -21.62
N LYS A 187 4.47 -0.62 -20.78
CA LYS A 187 5.78 0.02 -20.96
C LYS A 187 6.92 -1.00 -20.96
N GLU A 188 6.93 -1.94 -20.02
CA GLU A 188 7.94 -2.99 -19.87
C GLU A 188 8.06 -3.85 -21.14
N ILE A 189 6.94 -4.39 -21.63
CA ILE A 189 6.91 -5.22 -22.85
C ILE A 189 7.41 -4.44 -24.07
N MET A 190 7.24 -3.13 -24.08
CA MET A 190 7.65 -2.25 -25.17
C MET A 190 9.10 -1.76 -25.06
N GLN A 191 9.84 -2.13 -24.00
CA GLN A 191 11.24 -1.71 -23.82
C GLN A 191 12.18 -2.29 -24.88
N ASP A 192 11.83 -3.42 -25.50
CA ASP A 192 12.62 -4.06 -26.55
C ASP A 192 12.53 -3.36 -27.92
N GLY A 193 11.74 -2.28 -28.02
CA GLY A 193 11.56 -1.51 -29.26
C GLY A 193 10.73 -2.21 -30.33
N VAL A 194 10.17 -3.40 -30.05
CA VAL A 194 9.38 -4.14 -31.04
C VAL A 194 7.97 -3.57 -31.10
N ALA A 195 7.58 -3.10 -32.30
CA ALA A 195 6.26 -2.53 -32.54
C ALA A 195 5.16 -3.61 -32.52
N ARG A 196 4.16 -3.48 -31.64
CA ARG A 196 3.12 -4.50 -31.40
C ARG A 196 1.71 -3.96 -31.55
N THR A 197 0.76 -4.81 -31.94
CA THR A 197 -0.66 -4.50 -31.76
C THR A 197 -1.09 -4.83 -30.33
N PRO A 198 -2.21 -4.28 -29.81
CA PRO A 198 -2.72 -4.65 -28.49
C PRO A 198 -3.03 -6.16 -28.36
N LYS A 199 -3.38 -6.82 -29.47
CA LYS A 199 -3.59 -8.28 -29.48
C LYS A 199 -2.28 -9.04 -29.27
N ASP A 200 -1.17 -8.55 -29.83
CA ASP A 200 0.15 -9.16 -29.64
C ASP A 200 0.70 -8.91 -28.23
N MET A 201 0.31 -7.79 -27.61
CA MET A 201 0.70 -7.46 -26.23
C MET A 201 -0.03 -8.34 -25.20
N LEU A 202 -1.28 -8.72 -25.44
CA LEU A 202 -2.10 -9.38 -24.42
C LEU A 202 -1.47 -10.68 -23.87
N PRO A 203 -1.00 -11.64 -24.69
CA PRO A 203 -0.35 -12.85 -24.16
C PRO A 203 0.93 -12.56 -23.38
N LEU A 204 1.62 -11.46 -23.67
CA LEU A 204 2.82 -11.04 -22.94
C LEU A 204 2.43 -10.42 -21.59
N ILE A 205 1.38 -9.60 -21.58
CA ILE A 205 0.83 -8.99 -20.35
C ILE A 205 0.27 -10.07 -19.41
N GLU A 206 -0.47 -11.06 -19.93
CA GLU A 206 -1.00 -12.18 -19.15
C GLU A 206 0.11 -12.98 -18.45
N LYS A 207 1.30 -13.10 -19.07
CA LYS A 207 2.47 -13.77 -18.47
C LYS A 207 3.08 -13.00 -17.29
N ILE A 208 2.93 -11.67 -17.26
CA ILE A 208 3.55 -10.79 -16.24
C ILE A 208 2.52 -10.18 -15.26
N GLY A 209 1.36 -10.84 -15.14
CA GLY A 209 0.34 -10.50 -14.13
C GLY A 209 -0.96 -9.89 -14.69
N GLY A 210 -1.17 -9.91 -15.99
CA GLY A 210 -2.45 -9.57 -16.62
C GLY A 210 -2.78 -8.07 -16.63
N HIS A 211 -4.07 -7.76 -16.82
CA HIS A 211 -4.58 -6.39 -16.87
C HIS A 211 -5.81 -6.20 -15.97
N HIS A 212 -6.01 -4.97 -15.47
CA HIS A 212 -7.13 -4.64 -14.57
C HIS A 212 -8.51 -4.49 -15.25
N TYR A 213 -8.56 -4.49 -16.59
CA TYR A 213 -9.82 -4.26 -17.30
C TYR A 213 -10.78 -5.45 -17.18
N SER A 214 -12.09 -5.15 -17.17
CA SER A 214 -13.16 -6.16 -17.06
C SER A 214 -13.25 -7.15 -18.24
N SER A 215 -12.56 -6.87 -19.36
CA SER A 215 -12.50 -7.77 -20.51
C SER A 215 -11.30 -7.45 -21.40
N ASN A 216 -10.88 -8.42 -22.22
CA ASN A 216 -9.83 -8.24 -23.23
C ASN A 216 -10.22 -7.18 -24.26
N SER A 217 -11.52 -7.09 -24.60
CA SER A 217 -12.06 -6.04 -25.47
C SER A 217 -11.87 -4.64 -24.87
N SER A 218 -12.13 -4.48 -23.57
CA SER A 218 -11.88 -3.23 -22.85
C SER A 218 -10.39 -2.88 -22.85
N PHE A 219 -9.52 -3.87 -22.61
CA PHE A 219 -8.07 -3.70 -22.67
C PHE A 219 -7.61 -3.18 -24.06
N TYR A 220 -8.02 -3.84 -25.15
CA TYR A 220 -7.64 -3.44 -26.50
C TYR A 220 -8.08 -2.00 -26.82
N SER A 221 -9.31 -1.65 -26.44
CA SER A 221 -9.85 -0.30 -26.66
C SER A 221 -9.04 0.75 -25.92
N GLN A 222 -8.66 0.47 -24.68
CA GLN A 222 -7.99 1.44 -23.82
C GLN A 222 -6.53 1.63 -24.18
N VAL A 223 -5.78 0.56 -24.50
CA VAL A 223 -4.40 0.71 -24.99
C VAL A 223 -4.35 1.58 -26.25
N ARG A 224 -5.32 1.43 -27.16
CA ARG A 224 -5.42 2.27 -28.37
C ARG A 224 -5.67 3.75 -28.07
N LYS A 225 -6.35 4.08 -26.99
CA LYS A 225 -6.67 5.47 -26.60
C LYS A 225 -5.55 6.08 -25.76
N LEU A 226 -4.95 5.28 -24.89
CA LEU A 226 -4.07 5.71 -23.81
C LEU A 226 -2.59 5.41 -24.07
N TYR A 227 -2.24 5.09 -25.31
CA TYR A 227 -0.87 4.82 -25.74
C TYR A 227 0.11 5.96 -25.37
N HIS A 228 -0.37 7.20 -25.32
CA HIS A 228 0.42 8.36 -24.90
C HIS A 228 0.82 8.31 -23.42
N LEU A 229 0.00 7.73 -22.54
CA LEU A 229 0.33 7.55 -21.11
C LEU A 229 1.39 6.46 -20.91
N ALA A 230 1.51 5.56 -21.89
CA ALA A 230 2.53 4.54 -21.96
C ALA A 230 3.81 4.99 -22.70
N ASP A 231 3.94 6.29 -23.02
CA ASP A 231 5.05 6.85 -23.82
C ASP A 231 5.22 6.14 -25.18
N LEU A 232 4.10 5.79 -25.81
CA LEU A 232 4.10 5.09 -27.11
C LEU A 232 3.83 6.06 -28.26
N LYS A 233 4.29 5.70 -29.46
CA LYS A 233 3.92 6.29 -30.75
C LYS A 233 3.14 5.26 -31.58
N VAL A 234 2.26 5.77 -32.42
CA VAL A 234 1.49 4.96 -33.38
C VAL A 234 2.34 4.76 -34.63
N VAL A 235 2.46 3.51 -35.08
CA VAL A 235 3.20 3.13 -36.29
C VAL A 235 2.28 2.26 -37.16
N GLN A 236 2.22 2.56 -38.45
CA GLN A 236 1.45 1.75 -39.41
C GLN A 236 2.38 0.76 -40.10
N LYS A 237 2.09 -0.55 -40.00
CA LYS A 237 2.81 -1.63 -40.68
C LYS A 237 1.80 -2.63 -41.23
N ASP A 238 1.98 -3.07 -42.49
CA ASP A 238 1.14 -4.07 -43.15
C ASP A 238 -0.38 -3.78 -43.05
N GLY A 239 -0.76 -2.51 -43.18
CA GLY A 239 -2.16 -2.07 -43.07
C GLY A 239 -2.75 -2.12 -41.65
N LYS A 240 -1.94 -2.41 -40.62
CA LYS A 240 -2.33 -2.48 -39.21
C LYS A 240 -1.68 -1.38 -38.39
N ILE A 241 -2.35 -1.04 -37.29
CA ILE A 241 -1.85 -0.10 -36.29
C ILE A 241 -1.04 -0.86 -35.24
N HIS A 242 0.25 -0.53 -35.16
CA HIS A 242 1.18 -0.95 -34.13
C HIS A 242 1.51 0.22 -33.20
N TYR A 243 1.99 -0.11 -32.01
CA TYR A 243 2.52 0.83 -31.04
C TYR A 243 3.98 0.51 -30.82
N GLU A 244 4.81 1.53 -30.69
CA GLU A 244 6.25 1.45 -30.41
C GLU A 244 6.59 2.47 -29.33
N ARG A 245 7.64 2.26 -28.53
CA ARG A 245 8.10 3.25 -27.54
C ARG A 245 8.53 4.55 -28.25
N ARG A 246 8.20 5.71 -27.67
CA ARG A 246 8.79 6.99 -28.06
C ARG A 246 10.23 6.99 -27.56
N THR A 247 11.18 7.03 -28.50
CA THR A 247 12.60 7.29 -28.21
C THR A 247 12.84 8.76 -27.94
#